data_AF-A0A1I6XIE6-F1
#
_entry.id   AF-A0A1I6XIE6-F1
#
_cell.length_a   1.000
_cell.length_b   1.000
_cell.length_c   1.000
_cell.angle_alpha   90.00
_cell.angle_beta   90.00
_cell.angle_gamma   90.00
#
_symmetry.space_group_name_H-M   'P 1'
#
loop_
_entity.id
_entity.type
_entity.pdbx_description
1 polymer ?
#
loop_
_entity_poly.entity_id
_entity_poly.type
_entity_poly.pdbx_seq_one_letter_code
_entity_poly.pdbx_strand_id
1 'polypeptide(L)'
;MLKSLFIGFLTLLILWVPSYLLDYQITQEIQVPIKWLLIIVGAILLERVVKYLLFYPFKFFGIHKSKNVIVKHLLNFSFSAAYISLWLAVGINPINAVVQGKVPEKIFSNADFLMSALFFTAYAFLFSLLWILFNRGKSEQA
;
A
#
# COMPACT_ATOMS: atom_id res chain seq x y z
N MET A 1 -4.63 4.21 -14.81
CA MET A 1 -4.25 4.47 -13.40
C MET A 1 -4.07 5.95 -13.11
N LEU A 2 -3.30 6.71 -13.90
CA LEU A 2 -3.16 8.16 -13.70
C LEU A 2 -4.49 8.92 -13.81
N LYS A 3 -5.32 8.58 -14.82
CA LYS A 3 -6.65 9.18 -15.02
C LYS A 3 -7.60 8.97 -13.84
N SER A 4 -7.61 7.79 -13.23
CA SER A 4 -8.47 7.50 -12.07
C SER A 4 -7.99 8.18 -10.79
N LEU A 5 -6.67 8.30 -10.61
CA LEU A 5 -6.06 9.09 -9.53
C LEU A 5 -6.37 10.58 -9.69
N PHE A 6 -6.27 11.09 -10.91
CA PHE A 6 -6.58 12.47 -11.25
C PHE A 6 -8.07 12.79 -11.02
N ILE A 7 -8.98 11.91 -11.43
CA ILE A 7 -10.42 12.08 -11.18
C ILE A 7 -10.73 12.05 -9.68
N GLY A 8 -10.12 11.12 -8.92
CA GLY A 8 -10.29 11.06 -7.47
C GLY A 8 -9.72 12.28 -6.73
N PHE A 9 -8.61 12.84 -7.22
CA PHE A 9 -8.06 14.09 -6.72
C PHE A 9 -8.98 15.27 -7.03
N LEU A 10 -9.52 15.33 -8.26
CA LEU A 10 -10.43 16.40 -8.68
C LEU A 10 -11.73 16.41 -7.87
N THR A 11 -12.32 15.23 -7.61
CA THR A 11 -13.54 15.12 -6.79
C THR A 11 -13.30 15.53 -5.34
N LEU A 12 -12.15 15.19 -4.76
CA LEU A 12 -11.76 15.69 -3.43
C LEU A 12 -11.60 17.21 -3.39
N LEU A 13 -11.00 17.79 -4.44
CA LEU A 13 -10.76 19.23 -4.53
C LEU A 13 -12.09 20.00 -4.68
N ILE A 14 -13.03 19.47 -5.47
CA ILE A 14 -14.38 20.03 -5.65
C ILE A 14 -15.20 19.97 -4.35
N LEU A 15 -15.03 18.93 -3.53
CA LEU A 15 -15.68 18.85 -2.21
C LEU A 15 -15.04 19.80 -1.19
N TRP A 16 -13.76 20.14 -1.35
CA TRP A 16 -13.00 20.96 -0.40
C TRP A 16 -13.18 22.48 -0.62
N VAL A 17 -13.26 22.95 -1.87
CA VAL A 17 -13.37 24.39 -2.20
C VAL A 17 -14.62 25.10 -1.62
N PRO A 18 -15.82 24.50 -1.62
CA PRO A 18 -17.02 25.13 -1.05
C PRO A 18 -16.90 25.36 0.47
N SER A 19 -16.06 24.58 1.17
CA SER A 19 -15.87 24.69 2.62
C SER A 19 -15.08 25.94 3.05
N TYR A 20 -14.59 26.78 2.14
CA TYR A 20 -14.01 28.09 2.46
C TYR A 20 -14.92 29.26 2.09
N LEU A 21 -16.02 29.01 1.35
CA LEU A 21 -16.94 30.04 0.84
C LEU A 21 -18.27 30.09 1.64
N LEU A 22 -18.51 29.14 2.55
CA LEU A 22 -19.72 29.04 3.37
C LEU A 22 -19.51 29.61 4.78
N ASP A 23 -20.54 30.28 5.29
CA ASP A 23 -20.62 30.98 6.57
C ASP A 23 -20.17 30.12 7.78
N TYR A 24 -19.45 30.71 8.74
CA TYR A 24 -18.54 30.04 9.72
C TYR A 24 -19.18 28.88 10.51
N GLN A 25 -20.49 28.93 10.76
CA GLN A 25 -21.25 27.90 11.49
C GLN A 25 -21.64 26.70 10.61
N ILE A 26 -21.99 26.93 9.34
CA ILE A 26 -22.24 25.87 8.35
C ILE A 26 -20.90 25.22 7.96
N THR A 27 -19.81 25.99 7.99
CA THR A 27 -18.48 25.49 7.72
C THR A 27 -18.02 24.46 8.75
N GLN A 28 -18.32 24.62 10.04
CA GLN A 28 -17.92 23.64 11.08
C GLN A 28 -18.60 22.28 10.88
N GLU A 29 -19.91 22.27 10.58
CA GLU A 29 -20.67 21.02 10.38
C GLU A 29 -20.25 20.27 9.11
N ILE A 30 -19.84 20.99 8.05
CA ILE A 30 -19.40 20.39 6.78
C ILE A 30 -17.90 20.05 6.79
N GLN A 31 -17.06 20.82 7.49
CA GLN A 31 -15.62 20.62 7.54
C GLN A 31 -15.22 19.32 8.26
N VAL A 32 -15.95 18.91 9.30
CA VAL A 32 -15.62 17.68 10.04
C VAL A 32 -15.78 16.45 9.14
N PRO A 33 -16.92 16.20 8.48
CA PRO A 33 -17.08 15.11 7.51
C PRO A 33 -16.05 15.14 6.38
N ILE A 34 -15.75 16.32 5.82
CA ILE A 34 -14.77 16.45 4.72
C ILE A 34 -13.34 16.11 5.19
N LYS A 35 -12.94 16.54 6.39
CA LYS A 35 -11.64 16.19 6.98
C LYS A 35 -11.52 14.67 7.14
N TRP A 36 -12.55 14.01 7.67
CA TRP A 36 -12.57 12.54 7.78
C TRP A 36 -12.52 11.86 6.43
N LEU A 37 -13.26 12.34 5.44
CA LEU A 37 -13.24 11.81 4.09
C LEU A 37 -11.84 11.91 3.46
N LEU A 38 -11.15 13.06 3.61
CA LEU A 38 -9.77 13.24 3.15
C LEU A 38 -8.79 12.28 3.83
N ILE A 39 -8.94 12.07 5.14
CA ILE A 39 -8.09 11.14 5.90
C ILE A 39 -8.33 9.70 5.41
N ILE A 40 -9.58 9.29 5.25
CA ILE A 40 -9.94 7.94 4.78
C ILE A 40 -9.38 7.73 3.36
N VAL A 41 -9.59 8.69 2.46
CA VAL A 41 -9.05 8.59 1.10
C VAL A 41 -7.52 8.58 1.10
N GLY A 42 -6.89 9.41 1.92
CA GLY A 42 -5.43 9.42 2.10
C GLY A 42 -4.90 8.06 2.58
N ALA A 43 -5.55 7.45 3.57
CA ALA A 43 -5.19 6.13 4.07
C ALA A 43 -5.35 5.05 2.99
N ILE A 44 -6.44 5.07 2.21
CA ILE A 44 -6.68 4.15 1.10
C ILE A 44 -5.62 4.31 0.01
N LEU A 45 -5.24 5.55 -0.33
CA LEU A 45 -4.20 5.84 -1.30
C LEU A 45 -2.83 5.33 -0.82
N LEU A 46 -2.49 5.60 0.44
CA LEU A 46 -1.26 5.12 1.06
C LEU A 46 -1.19 3.59 1.07
N GLU A 47 -2.28 2.92 1.47
CA GLU A 47 -2.39 1.46 1.41
C GLU A 47 -2.15 0.92 -0.01
N ARG A 48 -2.72 1.57 -1.02
CA ARG A 48 -2.49 1.19 -2.43
C ARG A 48 -1.03 1.36 -2.85
N VAL A 49 -0.39 2.47 -2.45
CA VAL A 49 1.03 2.72 -2.74
C VAL A 49 1.91 1.66 -2.08
N VAL A 50 1.67 1.35 -0.81
CA VAL A 50 2.40 0.31 -0.06
C VAL A 50 2.26 -1.04 -0.75
N LYS A 51 1.03 -1.47 -1.06
CA LYS A 51 0.78 -2.73 -1.79
C LYS A 51 1.50 -2.74 -3.14
N TYR A 52 1.49 -1.62 -3.86
CA TYR A 52 2.18 -1.51 -5.14
C TYR A 52 3.71 -1.65 -4.99
N LEU A 53 4.30 -1.00 -3.99
CA LEU A 53 5.75 -1.08 -3.72
C LEU A 53 6.18 -2.50 -3.34
N LEU A 54 5.44 -3.15 -2.43
CA LEU A 54 5.70 -4.53 -2.03
C LEU A 54 5.52 -5.52 -3.19
N PHE A 55 4.62 -5.23 -4.13
CA PHE A 55 4.37 -6.08 -5.29
C PHE A 55 5.31 -5.79 -6.47
N TYR A 56 6.01 -4.66 -6.46
CA TYR A 56 6.84 -4.20 -7.57
C TYR A 56 7.93 -5.22 -7.99
N PRO A 57 8.66 -5.88 -7.07
CA PRO A 57 9.64 -6.92 -7.43
C PRO A 57 9.06 -7.99 -8.36
N PHE A 58 7.84 -8.45 -8.08
CA PHE A 58 7.17 -9.51 -8.83
C PHE A 58 6.71 -9.07 -10.20
N LYS A 59 6.36 -7.78 -10.30
CA LYS A 59 6.00 -7.16 -11.57
C LYS A 59 7.23 -6.98 -12.45
N PHE A 60 8.32 -6.48 -11.88
CA PHE A 60 9.60 -6.25 -12.57
C PHE A 60 10.13 -7.53 -13.23
N PHE A 61 10.09 -8.64 -12.49
CA PHE A 61 10.54 -9.95 -12.98
C PHE A 61 9.51 -10.70 -13.84
N GLY A 62 8.31 -10.15 -14.08
CA GLY A 62 7.27 -10.80 -14.90
C GLY A 62 6.64 -12.06 -14.27
N ILE A 63 7.05 -12.45 -13.08
CA ILE A 63 6.68 -13.71 -12.43
C ILE A 63 5.24 -13.70 -11.91
N HIS A 64 4.66 -12.51 -11.72
CA HIS A 64 3.23 -12.34 -11.45
C HIS A 64 2.31 -13.00 -12.50
N LYS A 65 2.81 -13.27 -13.72
CA LYS A 65 2.08 -14.00 -14.78
C LYS A 65 2.45 -15.48 -14.89
N SER A 66 3.31 -15.98 -14.01
CA SER A 66 3.75 -17.38 -14.04
C SER A 66 2.55 -18.31 -13.87
N LYS A 67 2.44 -19.30 -14.76
CA LYS A 67 1.44 -20.38 -14.66
C LYS A 67 1.80 -21.41 -13.58
N ASN A 68 3.03 -21.37 -13.05
CA ASN A 68 3.49 -22.32 -12.06
C ASN A 68 2.84 -22.03 -10.69
N VAL A 69 2.14 -23.05 -10.16
CA VAL A 69 1.39 -22.96 -8.90
C VAL A 69 2.29 -22.67 -7.70
N ILE A 70 3.49 -23.28 -7.66
CA ILE A 70 4.47 -23.13 -6.56
C ILE A 70 4.94 -21.68 -6.50
N VAL A 71 5.33 -21.15 -7.66
CA VAL A 71 5.75 -19.76 -7.81
C VAL A 71 4.65 -18.82 -7.35
N LYS A 72 3.41 -19.03 -7.79
CA LYS A 72 2.28 -18.18 -7.42
C LYS A 72 1.99 -18.22 -5.91
N HIS A 73 2.08 -19.40 -5.28
CA HIS A 73 1.86 -19.55 -3.84
C HIS A 73 2.96 -18.87 -3.03
N LEU A 74 4.23 -19.06 -3.41
CA LEU A 74 5.35 -18.46 -2.70
C LEU A 74 5.33 -16.93 -2.79
N LEU A 75 4.97 -16.40 -3.96
CA LEU A 75 4.78 -14.97 -4.18
C LEU A 75 3.65 -14.41 -3.33
N ASN A 76 2.49 -15.06 -3.32
CA ASN A 76 1.35 -14.64 -2.51
C ASN A 76 1.67 -14.68 -1.01
N PHE A 77 2.37 -15.72 -0.56
CA PHE A 77 2.81 -15.86 0.82
C PHE A 77 3.76 -14.74 1.20
N SER A 78 4.82 -14.53 0.41
CA SER A 78 5.85 -13.54 0.73
C SER A 78 5.29 -12.11 0.71
N PHE A 79 4.39 -11.81 -0.24
CA PHE A 79 3.67 -10.54 -0.27
C PHE A 79 2.80 -10.35 0.98
N SER A 80 2.00 -11.36 1.33
CA SER A 80 1.09 -11.28 2.48
C SER A 80 1.86 -11.14 3.79
N ALA A 81 2.94 -11.90 3.95
CA ALA A 81 3.83 -11.84 5.11
C ALA A 81 4.50 -10.45 5.21
N ALA A 82 5.07 -9.94 4.12
CA ALA A 82 5.66 -8.60 4.10
C ALA A 82 4.62 -7.51 4.43
N TYR A 83 3.42 -7.61 3.88
CA TYR A 83 2.33 -6.65 4.10
C TYR A 83 1.85 -6.65 5.56
N ILE A 84 1.60 -7.83 6.14
CA ILE A 84 1.18 -7.97 7.54
C ILE A 84 2.29 -7.46 8.47
N SER A 85 3.53 -7.89 8.23
CA SER A 85 4.68 -7.43 9.02
C SER A 85 4.86 -5.91 8.94
N LEU A 86 4.66 -5.29 7.78
CA LEU A 86 4.74 -3.83 7.65
C LEU A 86 3.67 -3.13 8.49
N TRP A 87 2.43 -3.63 8.50
CA TRP A 87 1.37 -3.06 9.33
C TRP A 87 1.64 -3.25 10.83
N LEU A 88 2.16 -4.39 11.23
CA LEU A 88 2.58 -4.64 12.61
C LEU A 88 3.76 -3.76 13.02
N ALA A 89 4.66 -3.43 12.10
CA ALA A 89 5.77 -2.52 12.33
C ALA A 89 5.32 -1.08 12.59
N VAL A 90 4.26 -0.65 11.88
CA VAL A 90 3.62 0.65 12.14
C VAL A 90 2.85 0.60 13.46
N GLY A 91 2.24 -0.55 13.80
CA GLY A 91 1.55 -0.83 15.06
C GLY A 91 0.22 -0.11 15.26
N ILE A 92 -0.08 0.90 14.44
CA ILE A 92 -1.40 1.52 14.34
C ILE A 92 -1.73 1.73 12.86
N ASN A 93 -2.85 1.19 12.38
CA ASN A 93 -3.35 1.53 11.05
C ASN A 93 -3.68 3.05 11.04
N PRO A 94 -3.24 3.87 10.06
CA PRO A 94 -3.45 5.31 10.01
C PRO A 94 -4.89 5.74 10.32
N ILE A 95 -5.86 4.93 9.92
CA ILE A 95 -7.27 5.13 10.23
C ILE A 95 -7.51 5.07 11.75
N ASN A 96 -6.99 4.04 12.43
CA ASN A 96 -7.12 3.89 13.88
C ASN A 96 -6.37 4.98 14.65
N ALA A 97 -5.20 5.44 14.17
CA ALA A 97 -4.44 6.53 14.80
C ALA A 97 -5.25 7.83 14.81
N VAL A 98 -5.91 8.12 13.68
CA VAL A 98 -6.73 9.32 13.54
C VAL A 98 -8.03 9.20 14.33
N VAL A 99 -8.74 8.06 14.25
CA VAL A 99 -9.98 7.80 15.01
C VAL A 99 -9.76 7.91 16.51
N GLN A 100 -8.61 7.45 17.02
CA GLN A 100 -8.29 7.50 18.44
C GLN A 100 -7.70 8.85 18.89
N GLY A 101 -7.47 9.80 17.96
CA GLY A 101 -6.80 11.07 18.26
C GLY A 101 -5.36 10.92 18.77
N LYS A 102 -4.79 9.72 18.65
CA LYS A 102 -3.45 9.38 19.11
C LYS A 102 -2.54 9.34 17.89
N VAL A 103 -1.96 10.50 17.57
CA VAL A 103 -0.85 10.56 16.62
C VAL A 103 0.34 9.86 17.29
N PRO A 104 0.81 8.71 16.77
CA PRO A 104 1.95 8.04 17.39
C PRO A 104 3.20 8.92 17.24
N GLU A 105 3.98 9.07 18.31
CA GLU A 105 5.26 9.82 18.29
C GLU A 105 6.27 9.23 17.29
N LYS A 106 6.12 7.94 16.97
CA LYS A 106 6.95 7.21 16.00
C LYS A 106 6.07 6.51 14.99
N ILE A 107 6.38 6.71 13.70
CA ILE A 107 5.70 6.04 12.58
C ILE A 107 5.90 4.53 12.63
N PHE A 108 7.08 4.07 13.05
CA PHE A 108 7.38 2.67 13.30
C PHE A 108 7.47 2.43 14.80
N SER A 109 6.54 1.63 15.31
CA SER A 109 6.46 1.26 16.72
C SER A 109 7.25 -0.01 17.03
N ASN A 110 7.52 -0.86 16.03
CA ASN A 110 8.24 -2.11 16.22
C ASN A 110 9.25 -2.38 15.09
N ALA A 111 10.53 -2.41 15.45
CA ALA A 111 11.64 -2.63 14.51
C ALA A 111 11.76 -4.08 14.03
N ASP A 112 11.40 -5.07 14.85
CA ASP A 112 11.48 -6.49 14.49
C ASP A 112 10.50 -6.83 13.36
N PHE A 113 9.30 -6.25 13.43
CA PHE A 113 8.32 -6.39 12.36
C PHE A 113 8.73 -5.66 11.08
N LEU A 114 9.42 -4.51 11.20
CA LEU A 114 9.96 -3.81 10.03
C LEU A 114 11.05 -4.66 9.34
N MET A 115 11.96 -5.23 10.13
CA MET A 115 12.98 -6.16 9.63
C MET A 115 12.35 -7.40 9.00
N SER A 116 11.27 -7.93 9.58
CA SER A 116 10.52 -9.04 9.00
C SER A 116 9.90 -8.67 7.65
N ALA A 117 9.32 -7.46 7.52
CA ALA A 117 8.75 -6.99 6.25
C ALA A 117 9.82 -6.88 5.15
N LEU A 118 11.00 -6.35 5.50
CA LEU A 118 12.15 -6.27 4.61
C LEU A 118 12.66 -7.66 4.22
N PHE A 119 12.76 -8.58 5.19
CA PHE A 119 13.18 -9.96 4.96
C PHE A 119 12.28 -10.66 3.95
N PHE A 120 10.95 -10.62 4.13
CA PHE A 120 10.03 -11.25 3.18
C PHE A 120 10.08 -10.61 1.80
N THR A 121 10.27 -9.29 1.72
CA THR A 121 10.42 -8.58 0.44
C THR A 121 11.71 -9.01 -0.27
N ALA A 122 12.83 -9.07 0.45
CA ALA A 122 14.13 -9.50 -0.07
C ALA A 122 14.12 -10.98 -0.48
N TYR A 123 13.54 -11.85 0.35
CA TYR A 123 13.34 -13.27 0.05
C TYR A 123 12.60 -13.46 -1.27
N ALA A 124 11.51 -12.71 -1.46
CA ALA A 124 10.68 -12.83 -2.65
C ALA A 124 11.38 -12.27 -3.90
N PHE A 125 12.17 -11.20 -3.75
CA PHE A 125 13.05 -10.67 -4.80
C PHE A 125 14.10 -11.71 -5.21
N LEU A 126 14.77 -12.33 -4.23
CA LEU A 126 15.84 -13.30 -4.47
C LEU A 126 15.30 -14.58 -5.10
N PHE A 127 14.17 -15.10 -4.61
CA PHE A 127 13.46 -16.21 -5.26
C PHE A 127 13.10 -15.86 -6.70
N SER A 128 12.60 -14.66 -6.96
CA SER A 128 12.24 -14.21 -8.30
C SER A 128 13.45 -14.20 -9.23
N LEU A 129 14.57 -13.69 -8.76
CA LEU A 129 15.83 -13.63 -9.49
C LEU A 129 16.35 -15.04 -9.83
N LEU A 130 16.40 -15.93 -8.83
CA LEU A 130 16.80 -17.33 -9.05
C LEU A 130 15.86 -18.05 -10.01
N TRP A 131 14.55 -17.86 -9.86
CA TRP A 131 13.55 -18.48 -10.73
C TRP A 131 13.78 -18.11 -12.20
N ILE A 132 14.08 -16.84 -12.47
CA ILE A 132 14.42 -16.41 -13.83
C ILE A 132 15.71 -17.04 -14.30
N LEU A 133 16.79 -16.99 -13.50
CA LEU A 133 18.10 -17.52 -13.91
C LEU A 133 18.02 -19.01 -14.26
N PHE A 134 17.32 -19.81 -13.46
CA PHE A 134 17.24 -21.26 -13.66
C PHE A 134 16.19 -21.70 -14.69
N ASN A 135 15.14 -20.90 -14.95
CA ASN A 135 14.07 -21.30 -15.87
C ASN A 135 14.02 -20.54 -17.20
N ARG A 136 14.79 -19.45 -17.38
CA ARG A 136 14.89 -18.78 -18.69
C ARG A 136 15.44 -19.70 -19.78
N GLY A 137 16.35 -20.62 -19.45
CA GLY A 137 16.95 -21.54 -20.42
C GLY A 137 15.99 -22.61 -20.95
N LYS A 138 14.86 -22.88 -20.27
CA LYS A 138 13.89 -23.89 -20.71
C LYS A 138 12.84 -23.36 -21.71
N SER A 139 12.71 -22.04 -21.86
CA SER A 139 11.75 -21.44 -22.80
C SER A 139 12.30 -21.21 -24.20
N GLU A 140 13.61 -21.38 -24.43
CA GLU A 140 14.23 -21.25 -25.76
C GLU A 140 14.30 -22.60 -26.53
N GLN A 141 13.86 -23.70 -25.93
CA GLN A 141 13.90 -25.04 -26.52
C GLN A 141 12.49 -25.66 -26.75
N ALA A 142 11.42 -24.88 -26.67
CA ALA A 142 10.05 -25.34 -26.87
C ALA A 142 9.30 -24.49 -27.89
#